data_AF-A0A7C3ZZP4-F1
#
_entry.id   AF-A0A7C3ZZP4-F1
#
_cell.length_a   1.000
_cell.length_b   1.000
_cell.length_c   1.000
_cell.angle_alpha   90.00
_cell.angle_beta   90.00
_cell.angle_gamma   90.00
#
_symmetry.space_group_name_H-M   'P 1'
#
loop_
_entity.id
_entity.type
_entity.pdbx_description
1 polymer ?
#
loop_
_entity_poly.entity_id
_entity_poly.type
_entity_poly.pdbx_seq_one_letter_code
_entity_poly.pdbx_strand_id
1 'polypeptide(L)'
;MLRKKTGGVARRSQQTSLLSQIAEKSVDRRTFLQGSGLAIGGLAAIGATGGMVTQASAQDAAMGAVETVKSVCCNCSVGCTVIAEVDNGVWVGQEPG
;
A
#
# COMPACT_ATOMS: atom_id res chain seq x y z
N MET A 1 35.55 66.71 9.03
CA MET A 1 35.26 65.99 7.76
C MET A 1 35.10 64.51 8.08
N LEU A 2 33.91 63.94 7.86
CA LEU A 2 33.56 62.57 8.25
C LEU A 2 34.19 61.53 7.30
N ARG A 3 34.93 60.57 7.85
CA ARG A 3 35.55 59.46 7.09
C ARG A 3 34.50 58.40 6.72
N LYS A 4 34.49 58.00 5.45
CA LYS A 4 33.57 57.02 4.87
C LYS A 4 33.78 55.64 5.49
N LYS A 5 32.74 55.08 6.11
CA LYS A 5 32.71 53.69 6.58
C LYS A 5 32.54 52.76 5.37
N THR A 6 33.51 51.87 5.17
CA THR A 6 33.49 50.81 4.15
C THR A 6 32.29 49.90 4.38
N GLY A 7 31.43 49.78 3.37
CA GLY A 7 30.27 48.89 3.38
C GLY A 7 30.72 47.45 3.26
N GLY A 8 30.60 46.68 4.33
CA GLY A 8 30.73 45.24 4.28
C GLY A 8 29.55 44.65 3.51
N VAL A 9 29.81 44.01 2.37
CA VAL A 9 28.79 43.20 1.70
C VAL A 9 28.52 41.99 2.57
N ALA A 10 27.29 41.90 3.10
CA ALA A 10 26.84 40.68 3.76
C ALA A 10 26.86 39.55 2.73
N ARG A 11 27.82 38.63 2.85
CA ARG A 11 27.84 37.39 2.08
C ARG A 11 26.71 36.52 2.62
N ARG A 12 25.49 36.75 2.11
CA ARG A 12 24.30 35.95 2.45
C ARG A 12 24.67 34.49 2.17
N SER A 13 24.66 33.67 3.20
CA SER A 13 24.82 32.23 3.04
C SER A 13 23.67 31.76 2.15
N GLN A 14 23.98 31.32 0.93
CA GLN A 14 23.09 30.44 0.19
C GLN A 14 23.14 29.05 0.86
N GLN A 15 22.75 29.00 2.13
CA GLN A 15 22.35 27.74 2.75
C GLN A 15 20.90 27.54 2.31
N THR A 16 20.73 27.08 1.06
CA THR A 16 19.53 26.32 0.70
C THR A 16 19.34 25.29 1.80
N SER A 17 18.23 25.43 2.51
CA SER A 17 17.88 24.55 3.61
C SER A 17 18.00 23.10 3.13
N LEU A 18 18.67 22.24 3.89
CA LEU A 18 18.74 20.81 3.59
C LEU A 18 17.33 20.23 3.40
N LEU A 19 16.32 20.82 4.06
CA LEU A 19 14.92 20.47 3.91
C LEU A 19 14.37 20.82 2.51
N SER A 20 14.77 21.95 1.92
CA SER A 20 14.41 22.28 0.52
C SER A 20 15.08 21.35 -0.49
N GLN A 21 16.31 20.90 -0.24
CA GLN A 21 17.00 19.94 -1.13
C GLN A 21 16.38 18.54 -1.07
N ILE A 22 15.84 18.14 0.09
CA ILE A 22 15.11 16.86 0.23
C ILE A 22 13.72 16.96 -0.42
N ALA A 23 13.05 18.11 -0.31
CA ALA A 23 11.76 18.36 -0.93
C ALA A 23 11.82 18.42 -2.47
N GLU A 24 12.92 18.90 -3.04
CA GLU A 24 13.14 18.94 -4.50
C GLU A 24 13.65 17.60 -5.09
N LYS A 25 13.98 16.61 -4.25
CA LYS A 25 14.51 15.34 -4.72
C LYS A 25 13.38 14.48 -5.27
N SER A 26 13.36 14.29 -6.59
CA SER A 26 12.49 13.32 -7.25
C SER A 26 12.74 11.91 -6.68
N VAL A 27 11.69 11.26 -6.20
CA VAL A 27 11.79 9.89 -5.67
C VAL A 27 11.71 8.92 -6.85
N ASP A 28 12.81 8.21 -7.13
CA ASP A 28 12.81 7.11 -8.09
C ASP A 28 12.18 5.84 -7.49
N ARG A 29 11.62 4.97 -8.34
CA ARG A 29 10.97 3.70 -7.94
C ARG A 29 11.87 2.89 -7.01
N ARG A 30 13.18 2.83 -7.27
CA ARG A 30 14.12 2.08 -6.42
C ARG A 30 14.26 2.68 -5.03
N THR A 31 14.35 4.01 -4.93
CA THR A 31 14.45 4.72 -3.65
C THR A 31 13.17 4.59 -2.83
N PHE A 32 12.01 4.63 -3.50
CA PHE A 32 10.72 4.38 -2.86
C PHE A 32 10.62 2.95 -2.28
N LEU A 33 11.02 1.94 -3.07
CA LEU A 33 10.99 0.54 -2.62
C LEU A 33 11.98 0.26 -1.49
N GLN A 34 13.19 0.85 -1.53
CA GLN A 34 14.15 0.74 -0.43
C GLN A 34 13.66 1.42 0.85
N GLY A 35 13.08 2.62 0.75
CA GLY A 35 12.49 3.33 1.90
C GLY A 35 11.29 2.58 2.49
N SER A 36 10.42 2.05 1.64
CA SER A 36 9.26 1.24 2.04
C SER A 36 9.70 -0.08 2.70
N GLY A 37 10.73 -0.74 2.17
CA GLY A 37 11.27 -1.98 2.72
C GLY A 37 11.89 -1.81 4.11
N LEU A 38 12.55 -0.69 4.39
CA LEU A 38 13.06 -0.35 5.72
C LEU A 38 11.93 -0.03 6.71
N ALA A 39 10.90 0.68 6.27
CA ALA A 39 9.72 0.97 7.10
C ALA A 39 8.95 -0.33 7.46
N ILE A 40 8.72 -1.20 6.48
CA ILE A 40 8.06 -2.50 6.67
C ILE A 40 8.94 -3.44 7.49
N GLY A 41 10.25 -3.50 7.22
CA GLY A 41 11.21 -4.31 7.96
C GLY A 41 11.36 -3.88 9.43
N GLY A 42 11.29 -2.58 9.71
CA GLY A 42 11.26 -2.05 11.08
C GLY A 42 9.98 -2.43 11.84
N LEU A 43 8.82 -2.37 11.18
CA LEU A 43 7.55 -2.80 11.75
C LEU A 43 7.50 -4.32 11.97
N ALA A 44 8.06 -5.12 11.06
CA ALA A 44 8.15 -6.57 11.21
C ALA A 44 9.02 -7.00 12.40
N ALA A 45 10.11 -6.27 12.69
CA ALA A 45 10.93 -6.52 13.88
C ALA A 45 10.18 -6.25 15.20
N ILE A 46 9.26 -5.27 15.20
CA ILE A 46 8.36 -5.00 16.35
C ILE A 46 7.30 -6.11 16.44
N GLY A 47 6.75 -6.58 15.31
CA GLY A 47 5.81 -7.71 15.27
C GLY A 47 6.40 -9.04 15.76
N ALA A 48 7.72 -9.24 15.65
CA ALA A 48 8.40 -10.44 16.09
C ALA A 48 8.57 -10.54 17.63
N THR A 49 8.37 -9.45 18.38
CA THR A 49 8.67 -9.39 19.83
C THR A 49 7.44 -9.34 20.75
N GLY A 50 6.21 -9.27 20.23
CA GLY A 50 5.06 -9.25 21.14
C GLY A 50 3.71 -9.24 20.46
N GLY A 51 3.06 -10.39 20.47
CA GLY A 51 1.66 -10.54 20.11
C GLY A 51 1.39 -11.90 19.48
N MET A 52 1.27 -12.95 20.29
CA MET A 52 0.58 -14.16 19.88
C MET A 52 -0.86 -13.75 19.55
N VAL A 53 -1.14 -13.44 18.28
CA VAL A 53 -2.51 -13.27 17.83
C VAL A 53 -3.21 -14.58 18.12
N THR A 54 -4.22 -14.56 18.99
CA THR A 54 -5.06 -15.73 19.24
C THR A 54 -5.55 -16.23 17.90
N GLN A 55 -5.29 -17.51 17.60
CA GLN A 55 -5.79 -18.15 16.40
C GLN A 55 -7.30 -17.95 16.36
N ALA A 56 -7.78 -17.17 15.39
CA ALA A 56 -9.21 -17.01 15.18
C ALA A 56 -9.75 -18.39 14.88
N SER A 57 -10.66 -18.89 15.73
CA SER A 57 -11.51 -20.01 15.37
C SER A 57 -12.22 -19.58 14.09
N ALA A 58 -11.96 -20.28 12.99
CA ALA A 58 -12.80 -20.15 11.80
C ALA A 58 -14.24 -20.33 12.31
N GLN A 59 -15.09 -19.32 12.12
CA GLN A 59 -16.51 -19.55 12.29
C GLN A 59 -16.81 -20.74 11.39
N ASP A 60 -17.39 -21.81 11.98
CA ASP A 60 -18.02 -22.84 11.18
C ASP A 60 -18.86 -22.10 10.17
N ALA A 61 -18.49 -22.22 8.90
CA ALA A 61 -19.24 -21.61 7.83
C ALA A 61 -20.67 -22.04 8.11
N ALA A 62 -21.51 -21.06 8.45
CA ALA A 62 -22.92 -21.35 8.59
C ALA A 62 -23.25 -22.13 7.33
N MET A 63 -23.82 -23.32 7.48
CA MET A 63 -24.32 -24.11 6.36
C MET A 63 -25.54 -23.37 5.78
N GLY A 64 -25.38 -22.08 5.43
CA GLY A 64 -26.18 -21.43 4.44
C GLY A 64 -26.02 -22.29 3.20
N ALA A 65 -27.16 -22.70 2.63
CA ALA A 65 -27.18 -23.55 1.47
C ALA A 65 -26.50 -22.78 0.32
N VAL A 66 -25.19 -22.96 0.15
CA VAL A 66 -24.47 -22.45 -1.00
C VAL A 66 -24.97 -23.26 -2.19
N GLU A 67 -25.76 -22.61 -3.03
CA GLU A 67 -26.29 -23.21 -4.23
C GLU A 67 -25.25 -23.14 -5.34
N THR A 68 -25.06 -24.27 -6.01
CA THR A 68 -24.13 -24.41 -7.11
C THR A 68 -24.90 -24.25 -8.43
N VAL A 69 -24.74 -23.11 -9.10
CA VAL A 69 -25.48 -22.75 -10.32
C VAL A 69 -24.54 -22.72 -11.53
N LYS A 70 -24.86 -23.47 -12.59
CA LYS A 70 -24.12 -23.34 -13.86
C LYS A 70 -24.47 -22.03 -14.55
N SER A 71 -23.44 -21.25 -14.89
CA SER A 71 -23.56 -19.92 -15.50
C SER A 71 -22.52 -19.71 -16.60
N VAL A 72 -22.50 -18.51 -17.18
CA VAL A 72 -21.60 -18.07 -18.24
C VAL A 72 -20.72 -16.93 -17.71
N CYS A 73 -19.41 -17.00 -17.93
CA CYS A 73 -18.48 -15.96 -17.51
C CYS A 73 -18.59 -14.71 -18.40
N CYS A 74 -18.87 -13.56 -17.79
CA CYS A 74 -19.06 -12.28 -18.47
C CYS A 74 -17.76 -11.47 -18.66
N ASN A 75 -16.58 -12.01 -18.35
CA ASN A 75 -15.34 -11.23 -18.31
C ASN A 75 -14.78 -10.86 -19.70
N CYS A 76 -14.91 -11.75 -20.69
CA CYS A 76 -14.21 -11.60 -21.97
C CYS A 76 -15.08 -11.80 -23.22
N SER A 77 -16.40 -11.81 -23.10
CA SER A 77 -17.37 -12.06 -24.20
C SER A 77 -17.29 -13.42 -24.89
N VAL A 78 -16.26 -14.24 -24.61
CA VAL A 78 -16.14 -15.64 -25.08
C VAL A 78 -17.24 -16.52 -24.47
N GLY A 79 -17.65 -16.22 -23.24
CA GLY A 79 -18.71 -16.95 -22.56
C GLY A 79 -18.30 -18.33 -22.07
N CYS A 80 -17.15 -18.44 -21.41
CA CYS A 80 -16.72 -19.70 -20.79
C CYS A 80 -17.75 -20.18 -19.76
N THR A 81 -17.95 -21.50 -19.68
CA THR A 81 -18.79 -22.13 -18.66
C THR A 81 -18.12 -22.01 -17.29
N VAL A 82 -18.93 -21.67 -16.30
CA VAL A 82 -18.50 -21.50 -14.92
C VAL A 82 -19.56 -22.03 -13.98
N ILE A 83 -19.11 -22.50 -12.82
CA ILE A 83 -19.97 -22.90 -11.73
C ILE A 83 -19.95 -21.74 -10.72
N ALA A 84 -21.10 -21.09 -10.57
CA ALA A 84 -21.29 -20.00 -9.63
C ALA A 84 -21.73 -20.57 -8.27
N GLU A 85 -21.04 -20.15 -7.22
CA GLU A 85 -21.49 -20.36 -5.84
C GLU A 85 -22.36 -19.17 -5.43
N VAL A 86 -23.61 -19.47 -5.06
CA VAL A 86 -24.62 -18.47 -4.69
C VAL A 86 -25.05 -18.72 -3.24
N ASP A 87 -24.86 -17.74 -2.38
CA ASP A 87 -25.34 -17.77 -1.00
C ASP A 87 -26.44 -16.71 -0.83
N ASN A 88 -27.63 -17.14 -0.40
CA ASN A 88 -28.80 -16.27 -0.22
C ASN A 88 -29.12 -15.38 -1.45
N GLY A 89 -28.92 -15.92 -2.66
CA GLY A 89 -29.15 -15.20 -3.92
C GLY A 89 -28.03 -14.24 -4.34
N VAL A 90 -26.93 -14.17 -3.58
CA VAL A 90 -25.75 -13.36 -3.90
C VAL A 90 -24.64 -14.25 -4.44
N TRP A 91 -24.04 -13.86 -5.56
CA TRP A 91 -22.90 -14.56 -6.13
C TRP A 91 -21.65 -14.32 -5.26
N VAL A 92 -21.13 -15.38 -4.63
CA VAL A 92 -20.01 -15.32 -3.69
C VAL A 92 -18.70 -15.91 -4.24
N GLY A 93 -18.78 -16.85 -5.19
CA GLY A 93 -17.60 -17.54 -5.73
C GLY A 93 -17.80 -18.07 -7.15
N GLN A 94 -16.70 -18.34 -7.86
CA GLN A 94 -16.73 -18.88 -9.22
C GLN A 94 -15.64 -19.93 -9.41
N GLU A 95 -16.06 -21.14 -9.75
CA GLU A 95 -15.18 -22.23 -10.14
C GLU A 95 -15.23 -22.47 -11.66
N PRO A 96 -14.12 -22.88 -12.29
CA PRO A 96 -14.13 -23.34 -13.68
C PRO A 96 -15.09 -24.52 -13.84
N GLY A 97 -16.00 -24.43 -14.82
CA GLY A 97 -17.04 -25.44 -15.08
C GLY A 97 -16.70 -26.46 -16.16
#